data_AF-A0A0L6JU84-F1
#
_entry.id   AF-A0A0L6JU84-F1
#
_cell.length_a   1.000
_cell.length_b   1.000
_cell.length_c   1.000
_cell.angle_alpha   90.00
_cell.angle_beta   90.00
_cell.angle_gamma   90.00
#
_symmetry.space_group_name_H-M   'P 1'
#
loop_
_entity.id
_entity.type
_entity.pdbx_description
1 polymer ?
#
loop_
_entity_poly.entity_id
_entity_poly.type
_entity_poly.pdbx_seq_one_letter_code
_entity_poly.pdbx_strand_id
1 'polypeptide(L)'
;MKKLNCLIITLICSVLMFAGCSENSGSQQASQNPQNTLATVGSIPTATIESQGQPTADNKHEASSKRPAVTKSPEAASEWYWGSVGNAKIHAKIDILGDKVTGVYYYDKYKTNIKLSGEVDNNIKDIKTLRLTEDTANKGEIQVLLRSEDYLQGCFITDKAVLPFYLIREGANIASPKLPGKAVKNYDGHWNGKGTSYFSGAGAEIKALFDDLIYYKIYANSGANSGELEGVAMVKGNSAITVFSDMTSQEDKKENVFYEFTYKNNLLHLKSNDYSYYCGFGVNFDSEYTKEKVKIKMPTAQEVGIVKTKEMDDVFKKLVGNKYETFINYTAYADYSDVELDGKKVSAGASILRGMSGYCFYVISDKHIYAAVIDDSSILYYTNDSNYAQKLPKPMADWAKDKSDLRIGYNFKE
;
A
#
# COMPACT_ATOMS: atom_id res chain seq x y z
N MET A 1 50.27 13.88 -34.45
CA MET A 1 49.62 14.95 -33.66
C MET A 1 48.18 14.51 -33.40
N LYS A 2 47.93 13.87 -32.23
CA LYS A 2 47.01 14.30 -31.15
C LYS A 2 45.52 14.32 -31.57
N LYS A 3 44.80 13.19 -31.40
CA LYS A 3 43.96 12.75 -30.23
C LYS A 3 42.51 13.28 -30.35
N LEU A 4 41.47 12.46 -30.56
CA LEU A 4 40.80 11.47 -29.67
C LEU A 4 39.84 12.13 -28.65
N ASN A 5 38.59 11.62 -28.59
CA ASN A 5 37.41 11.96 -27.75
C ASN A 5 36.45 12.99 -28.41
N CYS A 6 35.13 12.80 -28.51
CA CYS A 6 34.20 12.12 -27.61
C CYS A 6 33.02 11.50 -28.39
N LEU A 7 32.78 10.23 -28.10
CA LEU A 7 31.74 9.33 -28.57
C LEU A 7 30.74 9.17 -27.40
N ILE A 8 29.47 8.93 -27.72
CA ILE A 8 28.38 8.49 -26.81
C ILE A 8 27.75 9.61 -25.97
N ILE A 9 26.48 9.94 -26.26
CA ILE A 9 25.33 10.21 -25.34
C ILE A 9 24.14 10.55 -26.25
N THR A 10 23.44 9.52 -26.72
CA THR A 10 22.10 9.66 -27.33
C THR A 10 21.33 8.35 -27.21
N LEU A 11 21.06 7.93 -25.97
CA LEU A 11 20.05 6.94 -25.59
C LEU A 11 19.93 7.01 -24.07
N ILE A 12 18.72 6.85 -23.54
CA ILE A 12 18.29 6.98 -22.13
C ILE A 12 17.68 8.36 -21.80
N CYS A 13 16.38 8.50 -22.08
CA CYS A 13 15.46 9.39 -21.33
C CYS A 13 14.06 8.78 -21.26
N SER A 14 14.00 7.46 -21.05
CA SER A 14 12.77 6.76 -20.70
C SER A 14 13.21 5.53 -19.91
N VAL A 15 12.95 5.58 -18.60
CA VAL A 15 13.28 4.68 -17.48
C VAL A 15 14.08 5.48 -16.44
N LEU A 16 13.35 6.02 -15.45
CA LEU A 16 13.76 6.36 -14.08
C LEU A 16 12.55 7.04 -13.37
N MET A 17 11.47 6.28 -13.20
CA MET A 17 10.63 6.39 -12.02
C MET A 17 11.10 5.24 -11.12
N PHE A 18 11.28 5.48 -9.83
CA PHE A 18 11.95 4.64 -8.83
C PHE A 18 13.47 4.82 -8.70
N ALA A 19 13.86 5.88 -7.99
CA ALA A 19 14.87 5.83 -6.94
C ALA A 19 14.74 7.12 -6.10
N GLY A 20 14.72 6.95 -4.78
CA GLY A 20 14.51 8.05 -3.84
C GLY A 20 15.66 9.05 -3.78
N CYS A 21 15.33 10.24 -3.31
CA CYS A 21 15.98 10.96 -2.22
C CYS A 21 15.31 12.33 -2.12
N SER A 22 14.83 12.70 -0.93
CA SER A 22 14.81 14.10 -0.55
C SER A 22 15.32 14.22 0.87
N GLU A 23 16.52 14.79 0.96
CA GLU A 23 16.97 15.56 2.11
C GLU A 23 15.90 16.60 2.45
N ASN A 24 15.67 16.79 3.75
CA ASN A 24 14.67 17.70 4.29
C ASN A 24 15.39 19.00 4.69
N SER A 25 15.08 20.10 4.01
CA SER A 25 15.47 21.43 4.44
C SER A 25 14.38 21.99 5.36
N GLY A 26 14.80 22.45 6.53
CA GLY A 26 13.91 22.86 7.60
C GLY A 26 13.13 24.15 7.31
N SER A 27 11.90 24.19 7.78
CA SER A 27 11.32 25.41 8.34
C SER A 27 10.31 25.04 9.42
N GLN A 28 10.49 25.68 10.58
CA GLN A 28 9.67 25.56 11.77
C GLN A 28 8.35 26.30 11.57
N GLN A 29 7.23 25.69 11.95
CA GLN A 29 6.17 26.46 12.61
C GLN A 29 5.34 25.57 13.55
N ALA A 30 5.21 26.08 14.76
CA ALA A 30 4.64 25.44 15.93
C ALA A 30 3.11 25.42 15.89
N SER A 31 2.50 24.32 16.34
CA SER A 31 1.23 24.38 17.06
C SER A 31 1.04 23.20 18.01
N GLN A 32 1.19 23.54 19.29
CA GLN A 32 0.48 23.07 20.49
C GLN A 32 -0.02 21.60 20.57
N ASN A 33 0.72 20.89 21.41
CA ASN A 33 0.42 19.66 22.15
C ASN A 33 -0.94 19.70 22.87
N PRO A 34 -1.60 18.54 23.05
CA PRO A 34 -1.90 18.14 24.42
C PRO A 34 -1.37 16.74 24.74
N GLN A 35 -0.71 16.69 25.90
CA GLN A 35 -0.18 15.52 26.58
C GLN A 35 -1.21 14.38 26.63
N ASN A 36 -0.78 13.18 26.23
CA ASN A 36 -1.34 11.94 26.76
C ASN A 36 -0.23 10.89 26.95
N THR A 37 -0.02 10.59 28.22
CA THR A 37 0.62 9.47 28.89
C THR A 37 1.10 8.31 28.01
N LEU A 38 2.43 8.12 27.97
CA LEU A 38 3.10 6.91 27.51
C LEU A 38 2.67 5.71 28.38
N ALA A 39 2.06 4.71 27.74
CA ALA A 39 2.06 3.35 28.24
C ALA A 39 3.21 2.60 27.57
N THR A 40 4.20 2.22 28.36
CA THR A 40 5.35 1.41 27.98
C THR A 40 4.88 0.09 27.37
N VAL A 41 5.11 -0.10 26.05
CA VAL A 41 4.86 -1.39 25.39
C VAL A 41 5.98 -2.33 25.80
N GLY A 42 5.64 -3.28 26.67
CA GLY A 42 6.55 -4.30 27.18
C GLY A 42 7.04 -5.24 26.08
N SER A 43 8.32 -5.57 26.17
CA SER A 43 9.02 -6.59 25.40
C SER A 43 8.28 -7.92 25.41
N ILE A 44 8.24 -8.60 24.26
CA ILE A 44 7.74 -9.97 24.12
C ILE A 44 8.69 -10.90 24.91
N PRO A 45 8.23 -11.64 25.93
CA PRO A 45 9.09 -12.60 26.62
C PRO A 45 9.24 -13.87 25.77
N THR A 46 10.49 -14.22 25.49
CA THR A 46 10.91 -15.56 25.09
C THR A 46 10.66 -16.51 26.26
N ALA A 47 9.79 -17.51 26.08
CA ALA A 47 9.57 -18.54 27.10
C ALA A 47 10.78 -19.50 27.12
N THR A 48 11.71 -19.26 28.03
CA THR A 48 12.75 -20.22 28.43
C THR A 48 12.14 -21.19 29.45
N ILE A 49 12.17 -22.48 29.17
CA ILE A 49 11.78 -23.53 30.12
C ILE A 49 12.94 -23.72 31.11
N GLU A 50 12.77 -23.26 32.35
CA GLU A 50 13.64 -23.61 33.47
C GLU A 50 13.29 -24.99 34.02
N SER A 51 14.28 -25.87 34.01
CA SER A 51 14.33 -27.13 34.75
C SER A 51 14.61 -26.85 36.23
N GLN A 52 13.64 -27.08 37.12
CA GLN A 52 13.87 -27.04 38.56
C GLN A 52 14.56 -28.31 39.06
N GLY A 53 15.62 -28.10 39.84
CA GLY A 53 16.45 -29.12 40.46
C GLY A 53 15.85 -29.77 41.71
N GLN A 54 16.50 -30.89 42.03
CA GLN A 54 16.39 -31.77 43.19
C GLN A 54 16.39 -31.10 44.56
N PRO A 55 15.97 -31.85 45.59
CA PRO A 55 16.90 -32.17 46.66
C PRO A 55 17.00 -33.67 47.01
N THR A 56 18.19 -34.01 47.50
CA THR A 56 18.73 -35.31 47.95
C THR A 56 18.19 -35.79 49.31
N ALA A 57 18.03 -37.12 49.49
CA ALA A 57 18.81 -37.94 50.45
C ALA A 57 18.29 -39.40 50.60
N ASP A 58 19.21 -40.36 50.33
CA ASP A 58 19.48 -41.68 50.95
C ASP A 58 18.36 -42.58 51.54
N ASN A 59 18.20 -43.83 51.04
CA ASN A 59 19.04 -45.00 51.44
C ASN A 59 18.58 -46.36 50.81
N LYS A 60 19.60 -47.18 50.54
CA LYS A 60 19.76 -48.63 50.18
C LYS A 60 18.58 -49.63 50.33
N HIS A 61 18.36 -50.51 49.32
CA HIS A 61 18.87 -51.91 49.24
C HIS A 61 18.32 -52.68 48.00
N GLU A 62 19.24 -53.40 47.33
CA GLU A 62 19.14 -54.70 46.61
C GLU A 62 18.21 -55.01 45.40
N ALA A 63 18.92 -55.35 44.31
CA ALA A 63 18.83 -56.58 43.48
C ALA A 63 17.77 -56.74 42.36
N SER A 64 18.32 -56.65 41.13
CA SER A 64 18.14 -57.58 39.99
C SER A 64 16.76 -57.72 39.33
N SER A 65 16.61 -57.18 38.12
CA SER A 65 16.29 -57.99 36.93
C SER A 65 16.35 -57.15 35.64
N LYS A 66 16.96 -57.74 34.61
CA LYS A 66 17.24 -57.18 33.29
C LYS A 66 15.96 -56.90 32.48
N ARG A 67 15.85 -55.69 31.93
CA ARG A 67 15.23 -55.42 30.62
C ARG A 67 16.03 -54.28 29.96
N PRO A 68 16.49 -54.43 28.70
CA PRO A 68 17.07 -53.29 28.00
C PRO A 68 15.97 -52.27 27.74
N ALA A 69 16.16 -51.05 28.25
CA ALA A 69 15.43 -49.90 27.78
C ALA A 69 15.71 -49.76 26.29
N VAL A 70 14.67 -49.86 25.47
CA VAL A 70 14.72 -49.39 24.08
C VAL A 70 14.81 -47.88 24.18
N THR A 71 16.04 -47.37 24.21
CA THR A 71 16.33 -45.96 23.97
C THR A 71 15.85 -45.70 22.55
N LYS A 72 14.64 -45.15 22.40
CA LYS A 72 14.20 -44.61 21.12
C LYS A 72 15.25 -43.57 20.74
N SER A 73 16.00 -43.88 19.69
CA SER A 73 16.74 -42.90 18.90
C SER A 73 15.81 -41.70 18.64
N PRO A 74 16.28 -40.45 18.70
CA PRO A 74 15.50 -39.35 18.16
C PRO A 74 15.18 -39.70 16.71
N GLU A 75 13.90 -39.98 16.43
CA GLU A 75 13.41 -40.13 15.07
C GLU A 75 13.80 -38.85 14.33
N ALA A 76 14.51 -39.00 13.21
CA ALA A 76 14.84 -37.88 12.36
C ALA A 76 13.54 -37.14 12.03
N ALA A 77 13.48 -35.83 12.32
CA ALA A 77 12.30 -35.03 12.08
C ALA A 77 11.88 -35.19 10.60
N SER A 78 10.59 -35.48 10.36
CA SER A 78 10.10 -35.67 8.99
C SER A 78 10.38 -34.41 8.17
N GLU A 79 10.90 -34.59 6.95
CA GLU A 79 11.05 -33.48 5.99
C GLU A 79 9.70 -32.98 5.48
N TRP A 80 8.64 -33.76 5.67
CA TRP A 80 7.30 -33.43 5.22
C TRP A 80 6.51 -32.66 6.27
N TYR A 81 5.71 -31.74 5.76
CA TYR A 81 4.67 -31.04 6.48
C TYR A 81 3.31 -31.50 5.96
N TRP A 82 2.31 -31.49 6.82
CA TRP A 82 0.90 -31.62 6.45
C TRP A 82 0.16 -30.32 6.79
N GLY A 83 -0.91 -30.02 6.08
CA GLY A 83 -1.68 -28.81 6.36
C GLY A 83 -2.84 -28.59 5.40
N SER A 84 -3.18 -27.33 5.14
CA SER A 84 -4.27 -27.00 4.23
C SER A 84 -4.10 -25.69 3.50
N VAL A 85 -4.68 -25.61 2.29
CA VAL A 85 -5.02 -24.39 1.57
C VAL A 85 -6.55 -24.28 1.58
N GLY A 86 -7.10 -23.29 2.30
CA GLY A 86 -8.54 -23.23 2.54
C GLY A 86 -9.02 -24.50 3.24
N ASN A 87 -9.97 -25.20 2.61
CA ASN A 87 -10.49 -26.49 3.11
C ASN A 87 -9.77 -27.71 2.51
N ALA A 88 -8.83 -27.50 1.58
CA ALA A 88 -8.15 -28.58 0.87
C ALA A 88 -6.88 -28.99 1.62
N LYS A 89 -6.78 -30.29 1.95
CA LYS A 89 -5.60 -30.85 2.62
C LYS A 89 -4.42 -30.96 1.67
N ILE A 90 -3.24 -30.65 2.17
CA ILE A 90 -1.99 -30.67 1.43
C ILE A 90 -0.87 -31.31 2.24
N HIS A 91 0.16 -31.78 1.53
CA HIS A 91 1.48 -32.06 2.10
C HIS A 91 2.53 -31.27 1.34
N ALA A 92 3.59 -30.86 2.04
CA ALA A 92 4.67 -30.07 1.46
C ALA A 92 6.04 -30.46 2.00
N LYS A 93 7.08 -30.23 1.21
CA LYS A 93 8.47 -30.08 1.66
C LYS A 93 8.90 -28.65 1.38
N ILE A 94 9.54 -28.01 2.36
CA ILE A 94 10.03 -26.64 2.26
C ILE A 94 11.48 -26.61 2.72
N ASP A 95 12.35 -26.09 1.86
CA ASP A 95 13.78 -25.93 2.07
C ASP A 95 14.11 -24.43 2.07
N ILE A 96 14.82 -23.97 3.11
CA ILE A 96 15.26 -22.58 3.25
C ILE A 96 16.79 -22.57 3.23
N LEU A 97 17.39 -21.93 2.23
CA LEU A 97 18.84 -21.82 2.07
C LEU A 97 19.24 -20.35 1.88
N GLY A 98 19.72 -19.73 2.96
CA GLY A 98 19.94 -18.28 2.99
C GLY A 98 18.61 -17.55 2.80
N ASP A 99 18.55 -16.66 1.81
CA ASP A 99 17.34 -15.90 1.46
C ASP A 99 16.45 -16.63 0.44
N LYS A 100 16.88 -17.79 -0.10
CA LYS A 100 16.09 -18.56 -1.07
C LYS A 100 15.23 -19.59 -0.36
N VAL A 101 13.99 -19.71 -0.82
CA VAL A 101 13.05 -20.72 -0.36
C VAL A 101 12.60 -21.55 -1.55
N THR A 102 12.72 -22.87 -1.45
CA THR A 102 12.23 -23.80 -2.46
C THR A 102 11.38 -24.87 -1.82
N GLY A 103 10.54 -25.53 -2.61
CA GLY A 103 9.77 -26.64 -2.09
C GLY A 103 8.96 -27.35 -3.14
N VAL A 104 8.19 -28.30 -2.65
CA VAL A 104 7.17 -28.99 -3.43
C VAL A 104 5.98 -29.20 -2.52
N TYR A 105 4.77 -29.01 -3.04
CA TYR A 105 3.56 -29.39 -2.32
C TYR A 105 2.59 -30.12 -3.24
N TYR A 106 1.65 -30.84 -2.67
CA TYR A 106 0.56 -31.46 -3.42
C TYR A 106 -0.73 -31.45 -2.61
N TYR A 107 -1.85 -31.41 -3.31
CA TYR A 107 -3.17 -31.63 -2.74
C TYR A 107 -3.42 -33.13 -2.54
N ASP A 108 -3.95 -33.51 -1.39
CA ASP A 108 -4.27 -34.92 -1.09
C ASP A 108 -5.18 -35.58 -2.11
N LYS A 109 -6.10 -34.80 -2.66
CA LYS A 109 -7.03 -35.27 -3.68
C LYS A 109 -6.36 -35.65 -5.00
N TYR A 110 -5.29 -34.94 -5.38
CA TYR A 110 -4.67 -35.05 -6.71
C TYR A 110 -3.30 -35.71 -6.69
N LYS A 111 -2.61 -35.70 -5.53
CA LYS A 111 -1.26 -36.26 -5.32
C LYS A 111 -0.27 -35.89 -6.43
N THR A 112 -0.45 -34.70 -7.02
CA THR A 112 0.40 -34.17 -8.09
C THR A 112 1.28 -33.09 -7.50
N ASN A 113 2.59 -33.26 -7.66
CA ASN A 113 3.59 -32.33 -7.14
C ASN A 113 3.56 -31.00 -7.89
N ILE A 114 3.47 -29.91 -7.14
CA ILE A 114 3.58 -28.54 -7.59
C ILE A 114 4.85 -27.97 -6.97
N LYS A 115 5.78 -27.50 -7.81
CA LYS A 115 7.01 -26.88 -7.34
C LYS A 115 6.73 -25.49 -6.79
N LEU A 116 7.48 -25.14 -5.75
CA LEU A 116 7.46 -23.83 -5.10
C LEU A 116 8.85 -23.22 -5.19
N SER A 117 8.89 -21.92 -5.46
CA SER A 117 10.11 -21.11 -5.41
C SER A 117 9.79 -19.73 -4.86
N GLY A 118 10.70 -19.18 -4.08
CA GLY A 118 10.60 -17.81 -3.60
C GLY A 118 11.72 -17.46 -2.64
N GLU A 119 11.41 -16.63 -1.66
CA GLU A 119 12.40 -15.96 -0.85
C GLU A 119 11.96 -15.74 0.60
N VAL A 120 12.95 -15.50 1.45
CA VAL A 120 12.76 -15.03 2.81
C VAL A 120 12.49 -13.53 2.76
N ASP A 121 11.32 -13.13 3.24
CA ASP A 121 10.93 -11.75 3.42
C ASP A 121 11.05 -11.42 4.92
N ASN A 122 12.03 -10.60 5.32
CA ASN A 122 12.25 -10.20 6.71
C ASN A 122 11.61 -8.84 7.06
N ASN A 123 10.57 -8.45 6.32
CA ASN A 123 9.89 -7.16 6.53
C ASN A 123 9.12 -7.11 7.85
N ILE A 124 8.72 -8.24 8.43
CA ILE A 124 8.06 -8.27 9.74
C ILE A 124 9.12 -8.47 10.83
N LYS A 125 9.11 -7.57 11.81
CA LYS A 125 10.08 -7.55 12.89
C LYS A 125 10.00 -8.83 13.73
N ASP A 126 11.17 -9.39 14.03
CA ASP A 126 11.37 -10.54 14.91
C ASP A 126 10.70 -11.85 14.41
N ILE A 127 10.15 -11.88 13.20
CA ILE A 127 9.48 -13.06 12.61
C ILE A 127 9.96 -13.25 11.18
N LYS A 128 10.55 -14.41 10.90
CA LYS A 128 10.89 -14.80 9.53
C LYS A 128 9.61 -15.02 8.73
N THR A 129 9.44 -14.31 7.62
CA THR A 129 8.34 -14.55 6.69
C THR A 129 8.87 -15.12 5.38
N LEU A 130 8.07 -15.95 4.73
CA LEU A 130 8.43 -16.57 3.45
C LEU A 130 7.38 -16.15 2.42
N ARG A 131 7.84 -15.79 1.22
CA ARG A 131 7.01 -15.65 0.03
C ARG A 131 7.39 -16.75 -0.94
N LEU A 132 6.43 -17.55 -1.38
CA LEU A 132 6.64 -18.59 -2.39
C LEU A 132 5.60 -18.43 -3.51
N THR A 133 5.98 -18.77 -4.72
CA THR A 133 5.08 -18.84 -5.87
C THR A 133 5.04 -20.25 -6.42
N GLU A 134 3.86 -20.68 -6.83
CA GLU A 134 3.68 -21.92 -7.58
C GLU A 134 4.27 -21.84 -8.99
N ASP A 135 4.95 -22.91 -9.40
CA ASP A 135 5.33 -23.16 -10.79
C ASP A 135 4.13 -23.73 -11.58
N THR A 136 3.06 -22.93 -11.69
CA THR A 136 1.85 -23.25 -12.46
C THR A 136 1.45 -22.07 -13.35
N ALA A 137 0.57 -22.32 -14.33
CA ALA A 137 0.03 -21.25 -15.17
C ALA A 137 -0.76 -20.19 -14.38
N ASN A 138 -1.33 -20.56 -13.23
CA ASN A 138 -2.14 -19.67 -12.39
C ASN A 138 -1.32 -18.90 -11.35
N LYS A 139 -0.05 -19.31 -11.10
CA LYS A 139 0.91 -18.65 -10.20
C LYS A 139 0.34 -18.26 -8.83
N GLY A 140 -0.23 -19.20 -8.08
CA GLY A 140 -0.64 -18.94 -6.70
C GLY A 140 0.55 -18.48 -5.85
N GLU A 141 0.33 -17.50 -4.99
CA GLU A 141 1.35 -16.97 -4.08
C GLU A 141 1.05 -17.42 -2.64
N ILE A 142 2.10 -17.80 -1.91
CA ILE A 142 2.04 -18.22 -0.51
C ILE A 142 2.82 -17.19 0.29
N GLN A 143 2.16 -16.51 1.22
CA GLN A 143 2.81 -15.63 2.19
C GLN A 143 2.61 -16.21 3.59
N VAL A 144 3.70 -16.58 4.27
CA VAL A 144 3.63 -17.30 5.55
C VAL A 144 4.60 -16.76 6.58
N LEU A 145 4.16 -16.78 7.84
CA LEU A 145 4.98 -16.60 9.01
C LEU A 145 5.56 -17.96 9.42
N LEU A 146 6.87 -18.02 9.65
CA LEU A 146 7.49 -19.14 10.32
C LEU A 146 7.27 -18.98 11.83
N ARG A 147 6.23 -19.63 12.36
CA ARG A 147 5.86 -19.57 13.79
C ARG A 147 6.84 -20.38 14.66
N SER A 148 7.37 -21.45 14.09
CA SER A 148 8.50 -22.23 14.58
C SER A 148 9.11 -22.99 13.40
N GLU A 149 10.23 -23.68 13.61
CA GLU A 149 10.83 -24.58 12.59
C GLU A 149 9.88 -25.69 12.09
N ASP A 150 8.79 -25.95 12.82
CA ASP A 150 7.83 -27.00 12.52
C ASP A 150 6.43 -26.47 12.14
N TYR A 151 6.25 -25.14 12.10
CA TYR A 151 4.94 -24.55 11.89
C TYR A 151 4.99 -23.26 11.06
N LEU A 152 4.31 -23.30 9.91
CA LEU A 152 4.10 -22.17 9.02
C LEU A 152 2.62 -21.82 8.99
N GLN A 153 2.30 -20.53 9.02
CA GLN A 153 0.93 -20.04 9.02
C GLN A 153 0.82 -18.75 8.21
N GLY A 154 -0.18 -18.63 7.36
CA GLY A 154 -0.36 -17.45 6.52
C GLY A 154 -1.50 -17.61 5.52
N CYS A 155 -1.29 -17.16 4.30
CA CYS A 155 -2.28 -17.20 3.23
C CYS A 155 -1.74 -17.74 1.91
N PHE A 156 -2.68 -18.24 1.11
CA PHE A 156 -2.52 -18.53 -0.30
C PHE A 156 -3.35 -17.51 -1.10
N ILE A 157 -2.71 -16.77 -1.98
CA ILE A 157 -3.24 -15.62 -2.72
C ILE A 157 -3.34 -15.99 -4.19
N THR A 158 -4.47 -15.64 -4.80
CA THR A 158 -4.74 -15.74 -6.24
C THR A 158 -5.46 -14.48 -6.70
N ASP A 159 -5.64 -14.34 -8.01
CA ASP A 159 -6.49 -13.32 -8.62
C ASP A 159 -7.95 -13.29 -8.08
N LYS A 160 -8.43 -14.42 -7.53
CA LYS A 160 -9.83 -14.59 -7.12
C LYS A 160 -10.05 -14.61 -5.63
N ALA A 161 -9.04 -14.96 -4.84
CA ALA A 161 -9.23 -15.22 -3.43
C ALA A 161 -7.93 -15.16 -2.63
N VAL A 162 -8.08 -14.81 -1.36
CA VAL A 162 -7.10 -15.04 -0.30
C VAL A 162 -7.64 -16.14 0.62
N LEU A 163 -6.92 -17.25 0.69
CA LEU A 163 -7.30 -18.45 1.45
C LEU A 163 -6.35 -18.64 2.64
N PRO A 164 -6.83 -19.15 3.79
CA PRO A 164 -5.96 -19.52 4.89
C PRO A 164 -5.02 -20.65 4.47
N PHE A 165 -3.74 -20.54 4.85
CA PHE A 165 -2.70 -21.52 4.58
C PHE A 165 -1.98 -21.87 5.88
N TYR A 166 -1.72 -23.15 6.11
CA TYR A 166 -0.79 -23.55 7.17
C TYR A 166 -0.11 -24.88 6.82
N LEU A 167 1.05 -25.10 7.44
CA LEU A 167 1.83 -26.34 7.37
C LEU A 167 2.38 -26.66 8.77
N ILE A 168 2.20 -27.91 9.22
CA ILE A 168 2.75 -28.45 10.46
C ILE A 168 3.63 -29.65 10.10
N ARG A 169 4.85 -29.71 10.64
CA ARG A 169 5.75 -30.84 10.37
C ARG A 169 5.11 -32.15 10.81
N GLU A 170 5.19 -33.18 9.97
CA GLU A 170 4.68 -34.50 10.32
C GLU A 170 5.38 -35.04 11.56
N GLY A 171 4.58 -35.52 12.53
CA GLY A 171 5.07 -35.98 13.83
C GLY A 171 5.26 -34.88 14.88
N ALA A 172 5.18 -33.60 14.50
CA ALA A 172 5.25 -32.51 15.47
C ALA A 172 3.97 -32.44 16.33
N ASN A 173 4.13 -32.21 17.63
CA ASN A 173 3.03 -32.06 18.57
C ASN A 173 2.49 -30.62 18.57
N ILE A 174 1.97 -30.17 17.43
CA ILE A 174 1.42 -28.82 17.23
C ILE A 174 -0.05 -28.95 16.83
N ALA A 175 -0.92 -28.24 17.55
CA ALA A 175 -2.34 -28.20 17.22
C ALA A 175 -2.57 -27.39 15.93
N SER A 176 -3.52 -27.81 15.10
CA SER A 176 -3.95 -27.03 13.94
C SER A 176 -4.46 -25.65 14.37
N PRO A 177 -4.21 -24.60 13.55
CA PRO A 177 -4.76 -23.29 13.83
C PRO A 177 -6.28 -23.32 13.84
N LYS A 178 -6.86 -22.52 14.74
CA LYS A 178 -8.31 -22.41 14.86
C LYS A 178 -8.86 -21.54 13.73
N LEU A 179 -9.98 -21.97 13.15
CA LEU A 179 -10.73 -21.16 12.20
C LEU A 179 -11.16 -19.83 12.84
N PRO A 180 -11.36 -18.76 12.04
CA PRO A 180 -11.76 -17.47 12.58
C PRO A 180 -13.10 -17.52 13.33
N GLY A 181 -13.03 -17.16 14.60
CA GLY A 181 -14.15 -16.91 15.49
C GLY A 181 -14.79 -15.54 15.23
N LYS A 182 -15.82 -15.22 16.04
CA LYS A 182 -16.63 -14.02 15.83
C LYS A 182 -15.82 -12.73 15.94
N ALA A 183 -14.89 -12.65 16.88
CA ALA A 183 -14.09 -11.45 17.12
C ALA A 183 -13.22 -11.10 15.90
N VAL A 184 -12.45 -12.06 15.38
CA VAL A 184 -11.58 -11.82 14.21
C VAL A 184 -12.39 -11.58 12.94
N LYS A 185 -13.53 -12.25 12.78
CA LYS A 185 -14.44 -12.02 11.66
C LYS A 185 -14.99 -10.59 11.59
N ASN A 186 -14.95 -9.83 12.68
CA ASN A 186 -15.35 -8.42 12.62
C ASN A 186 -14.42 -7.58 11.73
N TYR A 187 -13.14 -7.96 11.59
CA TYR A 187 -12.21 -7.31 10.67
C TYR A 187 -12.48 -7.64 9.20
N ASP A 188 -13.04 -8.82 8.91
CA ASP A 188 -13.20 -9.34 7.54
C ASP A 188 -14.06 -8.41 6.66
N GLY A 189 -13.57 -8.11 5.46
CA GLY A 189 -14.29 -7.38 4.43
C GLY A 189 -13.53 -6.18 3.84
N HIS A 190 -14.28 -5.41 3.05
CA HIS A 190 -13.83 -4.17 2.44
C HIS A 190 -14.24 -2.98 3.30
N TRP A 191 -13.32 -2.04 3.48
CA TRP A 191 -13.48 -0.87 4.32
C TRP A 191 -13.07 0.39 3.57
N ASN A 192 -13.90 1.42 3.65
CA ASN A 192 -13.65 2.72 3.07
C ASN A 192 -13.09 3.67 4.14
N GLY A 193 -11.98 4.34 3.86
CA GLY A 193 -11.43 5.37 4.74
C GLY A 193 -12.40 6.54 4.87
N LYS A 194 -12.69 6.97 6.10
CA LYS A 194 -13.64 8.06 6.39
C LYS A 194 -13.16 9.43 5.89
N GLY A 195 -11.86 9.64 5.75
CA GLY A 195 -11.22 10.82 5.19
C GLY A 195 -11.19 10.88 3.66
N THR A 196 -11.84 9.91 2.98
CA THR A 196 -11.95 9.90 1.52
C THR A 196 -12.71 11.13 1.01
N SER A 197 -12.14 11.78 0.00
CA SER A 197 -12.67 12.96 -0.69
C SER A 197 -12.64 12.74 -2.22
N TYR A 198 -12.91 13.79 -3.01
CA TYR A 198 -12.82 13.68 -4.47
C TYR A 198 -11.38 13.50 -4.98
N PHE A 199 -10.41 14.16 -4.34
CA PHE A 199 -8.99 14.13 -4.77
C PHE A 199 -8.12 13.23 -3.90
N SER A 200 -8.69 12.56 -2.91
CA SER A 200 -7.97 11.63 -2.03
C SER A 200 -8.85 10.47 -1.63
N GLY A 201 -8.30 9.28 -1.57
CA GLY A 201 -9.04 8.10 -1.16
C GLY A 201 -8.18 7.23 -0.25
N ALA A 202 -8.85 6.42 0.57
CA ALA A 202 -8.20 5.37 1.32
C ALA A 202 -9.16 4.18 1.47
N GLY A 203 -8.60 2.97 1.54
CA GLY A 203 -9.37 1.76 1.77
C GLY A 203 -8.53 0.65 2.36
N ALA A 204 -9.24 -0.35 2.88
CA ALA A 204 -8.64 -1.57 3.40
C ALA A 204 -9.46 -2.78 2.97
N GLU A 205 -8.76 -3.83 2.55
CA GLU A 205 -9.30 -5.16 2.34
C GLU A 205 -8.68 -6.08 3.38
N ILE A 206 -9.50 -6.63 4.27
CA ILE A 206 -9.02 -7.51 5.33
C ILE A 206 -9.66 -8.88 5.18
N LYS A 207 -8.84 -9.91 5.27
CA LYS A 207 -9.25 -11.31 5.33
C LYS A 207 -8.95 -11.90 6.70
N ALA A 208 -9.98 -12.37 7.40
CA ALA A 208 -9.79 -13.20 8.58
C ALA A 208 -9.30 -14.61 8.15
N LEU A 209 -8.05 -14.95 8.47
CA LEU A 209 -7.45 -16.24 8.08
C LEU A 209 -7.64 -17.29 9.17
N PHE A 210 -7.25 -16.94 10.40
CA PHE A 210 -7.34 -17.76 11.60
C PHE A 210 -7.78 -16.92 12.79
N ASP A 211 -8.07 -17.57 13.92
CA ASP A 211 -8.44 -16.89 15.17
C ASP A 211 -7.35 -15.96 15.74
N ASP A 212 -6.11 -16.10 15.24
CA ASP A 212 -4.93 -15.34 15.67
C ASP A 212 -4.24 -14.60 14.51
N LEU A 213 -4.82 -14.58 13.30
CA LEU A 213 -4.17 -14.04 12.11
C LEU A 213 -5.16 -13.47 11.10
N ILE A 214 -4.89 -12.26 10.62
CA ILE A 214 -5.54 -11.66 9.46
C ILE A 214 -4.51 -11.39 8.37
N TYR A 215 -4.97 -11.41 7.11
CA TYR A 215 -4.29 -10.74 6.00
C TYR A 215 -4.96 -9.40 5.75
N TYR A 216 -4.19 -8.38 5.39
CA TYR A 216 -4.72 -7.09 5.02
C TYR A 216 -3.98 -6.53 3.80
N LYS A 217 -4.72 -5.76 3.03
CA LYS A 217 -4.22 -4.83 2.02
C LYS A 217 -4.83 -3.47 2.32
N ILE A 218 -4.01 -2.45 2.48
CA ILE A 218 -4.42 -1.06 2.66
C ILE A 218 -3.87 -0.25 1.51
N TYR A 219 -4.64 0.72 1.05
CA TYR A 219 -4.26 1.59 -0.04
C TYR A 219 -4.77 3.00 0.21
N ALA A 220 -4.05 3.97 -0.31
CA ALA A 220 -4.45 5.37 -0.28
C ALA A 220 -3.96 6.11 -1.52
N ASN A 221 -4.62 7.20 -1.86
CA ASN A 221 -4.22 8.10 -2.93
C ASN A 221 -4.49 9.55 -2.57
N SER A 222 -3.70 10.45 -3.15
CA SER A 222 -3.92 11.89 -3.08
C SER A 222 -3.39 12.56 -4.35
N GLY A 223 -4.31 13.08 -5.16
CA GLY A 223 -4.03 13.43 -6.54
C GLY A 223 -3.58 12.21 -7.34
N ALA A 224 -2.47 12.34 -8.06
CA ALA A 224 -1.84 11.27 -8.82
C ALA A 224 -0.84 10.42 -8.01
N ASN A 225 -0.60 10.77 -6.74
CA ASN A 225 0.24 9.95 -5.86
C ASN A 225 -0.60 8.87 -5.17
N SER A 226 0.00 7.71 -4.95
CA SER A 226 -0.63 6.58 -4.28
C SER A 226 0.31 5.90 -3.28
N GLY A 227 -0.26 5.03 -2.45
CA GLY A 227 0.45 4.12 -1.57
C GLY A 227 -0.36 2.84 -1.43
N GLU A 228 0.33 1.71 -1.34
CA GLU A 228 -0.27 0.40 -1.10
C GLU A 228 0.66 -0.39 -0.19
N LEU A 229 0.06 -1.07 0.78
CA LEU A 229 0.76 -1.97 1.68
C LEU A 229 -0.09 -3.22 1.90
N GLU A 230 0.52 -4.37 1.78
CA GLU A 230 -0.10 -5.66 2.08
C GLU A 230 0.73 -6.43 3.11
N GLY A 231 0.06 -7.28 3.88
CA GLY A 231 0.74 -8.14 4.84
C GLY A 231 -0.20 -8.92 5.72
N VAL A 232 0.37 -9.50 6.76
CA VAL A 232 -0.37 -10.25 7.78
C VAL A 232 -0.20 -9.60 9.15
N ALA A 233 -1.27 -9.59 9.94
CA ALA A 233 -1.28 -9.04 11.29
C ALA A 233 -1.70 -10.12 12.28
N MET A 234 -0.95 -10.23 13.38
CA MET A 234 -1.23 -11.17 14.45
C MET A 234 -2.29 -10.61 15.38
N VAL A 235 -3.34 -11.38 15.65
CA VAL A 235 -4.40 -10.96 16.57
C VAL A 235 -4.01 -11.31 18.01
N LYS A 236 -3.97 -10.29 18.87
CA LYS A 236 -3.77 -10.40 20.31
C LYS A 236 -4.87 -9.64 21.03
N GLY A 237 -5.76 -10.38 21.70
CA GLY A 237 -6.95 -9.78 22.31
C GLY A 237 -7.87 -9.16 21.26
N ASN A 238 -8.08 -7.85 21.33
CA ASN A 238 -8.95 -7.08 20.42
C ASN A 238 -8.18 -6.25 19.38
N SER A 239 -6.90 -6.54 19.18
CA SER A 239 -6.03 -5.84 18.25
C SER A 239 -5.36 -6.81 17.29
N ALA A 240 -5.28 -6.46 16.01
CA ALA A 240 -4.44 -7.14 15.03
C ALA A 240 -3.22 -6.27 14.72
N ILE A 241 -2.01 -6.79 14.94
CA ILE A 241 -0.78 -6.00 14.94
C ILE A 241 0.24 -6.57 13.95
N THR A 242 0.82 -5.69 13.13
CA THR A 242 2.06 -5.92 12.39
C THR A 242 3.10 -4.91 12.84
N VAL A 243 4.33 -5.35 13.03
CA VAL A 243 5.48 -4.47 13.25
C VAL A 243 6.47 -4.75 12.13
N PHE A 244 6.81 -3.73 11.36
CA PHE A 244 7.74 -3.81 10.26
C PHE A 244 9.16 -3.54 10.75
N SER A 245 10.11 -4.32 10.25
CA SER A 245 11.54 -4.07 10.46
C SER A 245 11.91 -2.72 9.85
N ASP A 246 12.74 -1.95 10.55
CA ASP A 246 13.38 -0.79 9.96
C ASP A 246 14.29 -1.22 8.80
N MET A 247 13.95 -0.77 7.60
CA MET A 247 14.64 -1.08 6.34
C MET A 247 15.54 0.09 5.88
N THR A 248 15.67 1.14 6.71
CA THR A 248 16.56 2.28 6.41
C THR A 248 18.03 1.93 6.64
N SER A 249 18.95 2.67 6.00
CA SER A 249 20.39 2.49 6.18
C SER A 249 20.78 2.60 7.65
N GLN A 250 21.77 1.81 8.08
CA GLN A 250 22.18 1.69 9.49
C GLN A 250 22.55 3.02 10.18
N GLU A 251 22.81 4.07 9.42
CA GLU A 251 23.15 5.41 9.90
C GLU A 251 21.92 6.26 10.28
N ASP A 252 20.73 5.89 9.79
CA ASP A 252 19.46 6.63 9.94
C ASP A 252 18.37 5.81 10.64
N LYS A 253 18.75 4.91 11.57
CA LYS A 253 17.81 3.98 12.20
C LYS A 253 16.54 4.69 12.68
N LYS A 254 15.45 4.44 11.98
CA LYS A 254 14.13 4.90 12.36
C LYS A 254 13.53 3.91 13.34
N GLU A 255 12.57 4.39 14.12
CA GLU A 255 11.74 3.48 14.90
C GLU A 255 11.04 2.49 13.95
N ASN A 256 10.93 1.22 14.37
CA ASN A 256 10.15 0.23 13.64
C ASN A 256 8.73 0.76 13.43
N VAL A 257 8.19 0.57 12.23
CA VAL A 257 6.84 1.02 11.90
C VAL A 257 5.84 -0.02 12.39
N PHE A 258 4.79 0.38 13.11
CA PHE A 258 3.74 -0.55 13.53
C PHE A 258 2.39 -0.16 12.96
N TYR A 259 1.57 -1.18 12.69
CA TYR A 259 0.19 -1.03 12.26
C TYR A 259 -0.66 -1.88 13.20
N GLU A 260 -1.55 -1.22 13.93
CA GLU A 260 -2.50 -1.85 14.85
C GLU A 260 -3.94 -1.57 14.38
N PHE A 261 -4.64 -2.64 14.02
CA PHE A 261 -6.05 -2.60 13.68
C PHE A 261 -6.91 -2.97 14.89
N THR A 262 -7.89 -2.13 15.22
CA THR A 262 -8.92 -2.43 16.23
C THR A 262 -10.31 -2.26 15.64
N TYR A 263 -11.24 -3.11 16.05
CA TYR A 263 -12.64 -3.00 15.65
C TYR A 263 -13.49 -2.52 16.83
N LYS A 264 -14.15 -1.37 16.68
CA LYS A 264 -14.99 -0.78 17.72
C LYS A 264 -16.12 0.03 17.08
N ASN A 265 -17.33 -0.07 17.61
CA ASN A 265 -18.49 0.71 17.16
C ASN A 265 -18.75 0.63 15.64
N ASN A 266 -18.59 -0.55 15.04
CA ASN A 266 -18.68 -0.79 13.60
C ASN A 266 -17.64 -0.05 12.73
N LEU A 267 -16.58 0.47 13.33
CA LEU A 267 -15.44 1.07 12.65
C LEU A 267 -14.20 0.20 12.80
N LEU A 268 -13.38 0.22 11.76
CA LEU A 268 -12.00 -0.27 11.80
C LEU A 268 -11.11 0.93 12.08
N HIS A 269 -10.37 0.91 13.18
CA HIS A 269 -9.38 1.93 13.49
C HIS A 269 -7.98 1.39 13.19
N LEU A 270 -7.20 2.16 12.45
CA LEU A 270 -5.78 1.94 12.25
C LEU A 270 -5.01 2.91 13.14
N LYS A 271 -4.12 2.38 13.97
CA LYS A 271 -3.12 3.14 14.70
C LYS A 271 -1.74 2.81 14.14
N SER A 272 -0.96 3.84 13.81
CA SER A 272 0.43 3.73 13.38
C SER A 272 1.28 4.90 13.88
N ASN A 273 2.59 4.70 14.00
CA ASN A 273 3.57 5.78 14.16
C ASN A 273 3.97 6.42 12.83
N ASP A 274 3.67 5.79 11.69
CA ASP A 274 3.92 6.34 10.35
C ASP A 274 2.86 5.86 9.36
N TYR A 275 1.80 6.67 9.19
CA TYR A 275 0.72 6.39 8.23
C TYR A 275 1.15 6.56 6.77
N SER A 276 2.36 7.07 6.52
CA SER A 276 2.90 7.28 5.16
C SER A 276 3.86 6.17 4.73
N TYR A 277 4.08 5.16 5.57
CA TYR A 277 4.93 4.03 5.22
C TYR A 277 4.44 3.34 3.94
N TYR A 278 5.32 3.12 2.95
CA TYR A 278 4.97 2.68 1.59
C TYR A 278 4.03 3.60 0.77
N CYS A 279 3.92 4.87 1.15
CA CYS A 279 3.14 5.86 0.41
C CYS A 279 4.02 6.85 -0.36
N GLY A 280 3.50 7.32 -1.51
CA GLY A 280 4.07 8.46 -2.22
C GLY A 280 3.94 9.76 -1.43
N PHE A 281 4.67 10.80 -1.86
CA PHE A 281 4.72 12.08 -1.17
C PHE A 281 3.33 12.68 -0.93
N GLY A 282 3.02 13.02 0.33
CA GLY A 282 1.73 13.60 0.73
C GLY A 282 0.55 12.62 0.72
N VAL A 283 0.81 11.31 0.67
CA VAL A 283 -0.19 10.26 0.82
C VAL A 283 -0.03 9.63 2.21
N ASN A 284 -1.15 9.40 2.88
CA ASN A 284 -1.20 8.70 4.15
C ASN A 284 -2.38 7.73 4.11
N PHE A 285 -2.24 6.56 4.73
CA PHE A 285 -3.38 5.72 5.05
C PHE A 285 -4.29 6.42 6.06
N ASP A 286 -5.57 6.10 6.00
CA ASP A 286 -6.54 6.66 6.95
C ASP A 286 -6.41 6.01 8.33
N SER A 287 -6.85 6.72 9.36
CA SER A 287 -6.87 6.22 10.74
C SER A 287 -8.21 5.57 11.11
N GLU A 288 -9.28 5.85 10.36
CA GLU A 288 -10.60 5.27 10.57
C GLU A 288 -11.25 4.84 9.27
N TYR A 289 -11.83 3.64 9.27
CA TYR A 289 -12.53 3.08 8.12
C TYR A 289 -13.92 2.58 8.49
N THR A 290 -14.83 2.60 7.51
CA THR A 290 -16.22 2.16 7.63
C THR A 290 -16.58 1.19 6.51
N LYS A 291 -17.49 0.24 6.78
CA LYS A 291 -18.09 -0.60 5.73
C LYS A 291 -19.09 0.15 4.86
N GLU A 292 -19.58 1.29 5.34
CA GLU A 292 -20.50 2.13 4.59
C GLU A 292 -19.80 2.78 3.41
N LYS A 293 -20.54 2.98 2.31
CA LYS A 293 -20.03 3.73 1.17
C LYS A 293 -19.88 5.20 1.55
N VAL A 294 -18.70 5.75 1.32
CA VAL A 294 -18.46 7.20 1.46
C VAL A 294 -19.07 7.91 0.26
N LYS A 295 -19.96 8.88 0.52
CA LYS A 295 -20.55 9.70 -0.53
C LYS A 295 -19.56 10.78 -0.96
N ILE A 296 -18.99 10.61 -2.13
CA ILE A 296 -18.06 11.57 -2.74
C ILE A 296 -18.83 12.40 -3.76
N LYS A 297 -18.77 13.72 -3.64
CA LYS A 297 -19.35 14.67 -4.60
C LYS A 297 -18.23 15.29 -5.41
N MET A 298 -18.37 15.31 -6.73
CA MET A 298 -17.50 16.08 -7.61
C MET A 298 -17.61 17.58 -7.27
N PRO A 299 -16.50 18.28 -7.04
CA PRO A 299 -16.52 19.70 -6.80
C PRO A 299 -16.84 20.47 -8.09
N THR A 300 -17.34 21.68 -7.92
CA THR A 300 -17.60 22.64 -8.99
C THR A 300 -16.33 23.36 -9.42
N ALA A 301 -16.32 23.99 -10.60
CA ALA A 301 -15.18 24.78 -11.05
C ALA A 301 -14.93 25.98 -10.09
N GLN A 302 -15.97 26.45 -9.41
CA GLN A 302 -15.84 27.43 -8.33
C GLN A 302 -15.15 26.82 -7.09
N GLU A 303 -15.58 25.65 -6.63
CA GLU A 303 -15.01 25.00 -5.43
C GLU A 303 -13.53 24.64 -5.59
N VAL A 304 -13.08 24.33 -6.81
CA VAL A 304 -11.65 24.11 -7.13
C VAL A 304 -10.91 25.36 -7.61
N GLY A 305 -11.58 26.52 -7.56
CA GLY A 305 -10.96 27.82 -7.84
C GLY A 305 -10.66 28.13 -9.31
N ILE A 306 -11.13 27.35 -10.29
CA ILE A 306 -11.00 27.67 -11.73
C ILE A 306 -11.77 28.97 -12.06
N VAL A 307 -12.91 29.18 -11.41
CA VAL A 307 -13.70 30.42 -11.55
C VAL A 307 -14.06 30.97 -10.17
N LYS A 308 -14.37 32.27 -10.10
CA LYS A 308 -14.62 32.96 -8.82
C LYS A 308 -16.05 32.85 -8.32
N THR A 309 -17.02 32.72 -9.23
CA THR A 309 -18.45 32.76 -8.89
C THR A 309 -19.20 31.58 -9.50
N LYS A 310 -20.38 31.31 -8.94
CA LYS A 310 -21.28 30.27 -9.43
C LYS A 310 -21.81 30.58 -10.83
N GLU A 311 -22.06 31.84 -11.15
CA GLU A 311 -22.48 32.27 -12.48
C GLU A 311 -21.39 31.96 -13.52
N MET A 312 -20.12 32.18 -13.16
CA MET A 312 -19.00 31.80 -14.01
C MET A 312 -18.82 30.29 -14.12
N ASP A 313 -19.17 29.52 -13.08
CA ASP A 313 -19.18 28.04 -13.14
C ASP A 313 -20.22 27.54 -14.15
N ASP A 314 -21.42 28.14 -14.17
CA ASP A 314 -22.45 27.81 -15.17
C ASP A 314 -22.00 28.16 -16.60
N VAL A 315 -21.31 29.28 -16.78
CA VAL A 315 -20.71 29.65 -18.08
C VAL A 315 -19.60 28.67 -18.46
N PHE A 316 -18.68 28.36 -17.53
CA PHE A 316 -17.59 27.42 -17.74
C PHE A 316 -18.12 26.05 -18.16
N LYS A 317 -19.12 25.52 -17.44
CA LYS A 317 -19.76 24.23 -17.73
C LYS A 317 -20.39 24.18 -19.11
N LYS A 318 -21.07 25.24 -19.55
CA LYS A 318 -21.62 25.35 -20.92
C LYS A 318 -20.51 25.40 -21.97
N LEU A 319 -19.46 26.17 -21.69
CA LEU A 319 -18.31 26.35 -22.57
C LEU A 319 -17.59 25.01 -22.82
N VAL A 320 -17.16 24.32 -21.77
CA VAL A 320 -16.35 23.10 -21.90
C VAL A 320 -17.18 21.83 -22.09
N GLY A 321 -18.48 21.86 -21.79
CA GLY A 321 -19.41 20.76 -22.06
C GLY A 321 -18.98 19.43 -21.43
N ASN A 322 -18.82 18.39 -22.25
CA ASN A 322 -18.44 17.05 -21.81
C ASN A 322 -17.03 16.97 -21.20
N LYS A 323 -16.17 17.98 -21.39
CA LYS A 323 -14.85 18.04 -20.76
C LYS A 323 -14.84 18.68 -19.38
N TYR A 324 -16.00 19.10 -18.87
CA TYR A 324 -16.10 19.72 -17.53
C TYR A 324 -15.46 18.84 -16.44
N GLU A 325 -15.83 17.56 -16.41
CA GLU A 325 -15.26 16.61 -15.44
C GLU A 325 -13.74 16.46 -15.58
N THR A 326 -13.20 16.48 -16.81
CA THR A 326 -11.76 16.43 -17.05
C THR A 326 -11.03 17.62 -16.42
N PHE A 327 -11.57 18.83 -16.58
CA PHE A 327 -11.00 20.04 -15.95
C PHE A 327 -11.01 19.95 -14.42
N ILE A 328 -12.10 19.45 -13.84
CA ILE A 328 -12.20 19.23 -12.39
C ILE A 328 -11.19 18.17 -11.93
N ASN A 329 -11.07 17.05 -12.63
CA ASN A 329 -10.17 15.95 -12.28
C ASN A 329 -8.70 16.36 -12.21
N TYR A 330 -8.27 17.33 -13.04
CA TYR A 330 -6.91 17.83 -13.06
C TYR A 330 -6.65 19.05 -12.16
N THR A 331 -7.65 19.50 -11.41
CA THR A 331 -7.57 20.76 -10.65
C THR A 331 -8.10 20.56 -9.23
N ALA A 332 -7.21 20.29 -8.28
CA ALA A 332 -7.55 20.40 -6.86
C ALA A 332 -7.60 21.88 -6.43
N TYR A 333 -6.73 22.70 -7.01
CA TYR A 333 -6.83 24.16 -7.01
C TYR A 333 -6.19 24.73 -8.28
N ALA A 334 -6.56 25.94 -8.68
CA ALA A 334 -5.90 26.69 -9.75
C ALA A 334 -4.96 27.75 -9.16
N ASP A 335 -3.72 27.79 -9.62
CA ASP A 335 -2.72 28.77 -9.20
C ASP A 335 -2.67 29.92 -10.21
N TYR A 336 -3.08 31.11 -9.79
CA TYR A 336 -3.25 32.28 -10.65
C TYR A 336 -2.22 33.37 -10.37
N SER A 337 -1.83 34.02 -11.46
CA SER A 337 -1.16 35.32 -11.45
C SER A 337 -1.98 36.35 -12.21
N ASP A 338 -1.88 37.61 -11.80
CA ASP A 338 -2.46 38.72 -12.55
C ASP A 338 -1.55 39.08 -13.73
N VAL A 339 -2.11 39.09 -14.93
CA VAL A 339 -1.41 39.44 -16.17
C VAL A 339 -2.23 40.41 -17.02
N GLU A 340 -1.62 40.98 -18.05
CA GLU A 340 -2.32 41.83 -19.02
C GLU A 340 -2.61 41.07 -20.31
N LEU A 341 -3.84 41.18 -20.81
CA LEU A 341 -4.28 40.70 -22.11
C LEU A 341 -5.07 41.82 -22.80
N ASP A 342 -4.58 42.28 -23.96
CA ASP A 342 -5.18 43.37 -24.74
C ASP A 342 -5.46 44.66 -23.92
N GLY A 343 -4.51 45.05 -23.06
CA GLY A 343 -4.64 46.22 -22.19
C GLY A 343 -5.61 46.05 -21.01
N LYS A 344 -6.08 44.83 -20.74
CA LYS A 344 -6.95 44.51 -19.60
C LYS A 344 -6.26 43.56 -18.64
N LYS A 345 -6.48 43.79 -17.35
CA LYS A 345 -6.04 42.89 -16.29
C LYS A 345 -6.89 41.61 -16.30
N VAL A 346 -6.23 40.46 -16.36
CA VAL A 346 -6.85 39.13 -16.34
C VAL A 346 -6.10 38.22 -15.37
N SER A 347 -6.74 37.16 -14.88
CA SER A 347 -6.08 36.14 -14.08
C SER A 347 -5.66 34.98 -15.00
N ALA A 348 -4.37 34.67 -15.06
CA ALA A 348 -3.84 33.55 -15.83
C ALA A 348 -3.13 32.54 -14.92
N GLY A 349 -3.42 31.25 -15.09
CA GLY A 349 -3.02 30.25 -14.12
C GLY A 349 -3.12 28.82 -14.61
N ALA A 350 -2.45 27.92 -13.91
CA ALA A 350 -2.40 26.50 -14.24
C ALA A 350 -3.16 25.68 -13.20
N SER A 351 -3.67 24.52 -13.61
CA SER A 351 -4.22 23.56 -12.66
C SER A 351 -3.14 22.94 -11.80
N ILE A 352 -3.43 22.78 -10.53
CA ILE A 352 -2.60 22.04 -9.59
C ILE A 352 -3.38 20.85 -9.05
N LEU A 353 -2.84 19.67 -9.31
CA LEU A 353 -3.18 18.42 -8.63
C LEU A 353 -1.87 17.82 -8.13
N ARG A 354 -1.87 17.28 -6.91
CA ARG A 354 -0.67 16.64 -6.37
C ARG A 354 -0.19 15.52 -7.31
N GLY A 355 1.09 15.54 -7.67
CA GLY A 355 1.68 14.60 -8.63
C GLY A 355 1.33 14.88 -10.11
N MET A 356 0.50 15.89 -10.41
CA MET A 356 0.04 16.21 -11.76
C MET A 356 -0.33 17.70 -11.89
N SER A 357 0.66 18.56 -12.11
CA SER A 357 0.45 20.02 -12.26
C SER A 357 0.55 20.45 -13.73
N GLY A 358 -0.19 21.50 -14.10
CA GLY A 358 -0.06 22.15 -15.40
C GLY A 358 -0.75 21.43 -16.56
N TYR A 359 -1.66 20.49 -16.28
CA TYR A 359 -2.45 19.76 -17.29
C TYR A 359 -3.61 20.58 -17.83
N CYS A 360 -4.11 21.54 -17.06
CA CYS A 360 -4.98 22.59 -17.57
C CYS A 360 -4.34 23.96 -17.40
N PHE A 361 -4.73 24.89 -18.26
CA PHE A 361 -4.38 26.30 -18.15
C PHE A 361 -5.62 27.16 -18.37
N TYR A 362 -5.68 28.26 -17.64
CA TYR A 362 -6.83 29.14 -17.58
C TYR A 362 -6.38 30.58 -17.80
N VAL A 363 -7.14 31.34 -18.59
CA VAL A 363 -7.13 32.79 -18.55
C VAL A 363 -8.57 33.24 -18.29
N ILE A 364 -8.78 34.04 -17.25
CA ILE A 364 -10.10 34.42 -16.77
C ILE A 364 -10.17 35.94 -16.66
N SER A 365 -11.18 36.52 -17.30
CA SER A 365 -11.54 37.93 -17.19
C SER A 365 -12.98 38.06 -16.71
N ASP A 366 -13.45 39.29 -16.51
CA ASP A 366 -14.84 39.56 -16.05
C ASP A 366 -15.91 39.07 -17.03
N LYS A 367 -15.57 38.90 -18.33
CA LYS A 367 -16.53 38.54 -19.40
C LYS A 367 -16.15 37.29 -20.17
N HIS A 368 -14.85 37.00 -20.25
CA HIS A 368 -14.32 35.94 -21.11
C HIS A 368 -13.53 34.91 -20.30
N ILE A 369 -13.74 33.66 -20.68
CA ILE A 369 -13.06 32.48 -20.16
C ILE A 369 -12.25 31.89 -21.32
N TYR A 370 -11.02 31.50 -20.99
CA TYR A 370 -10.12 30.78 -21.85
C TYR A 370 -9.65 29.57 -21.06
N ALA A 371 -9.92 28.36 -21.53
CA ALA A 371 -9.57 27.14 -20.82
C ALA A 371 -8.92 26.17 -21.79
N ALA A 372 -7.76 25.62 -21.42
CA ALA A 372 -7.09 24.59 -22.17
C ALA A 372 -6.84 23.38 -21.27
N VAL A 373 -7.02 22.18 -21.83
CA VAL A 373 -6.72 20.91 -21.15
C VAL A 373 -5.92 20.01 -22.09
N ILE A 374 -4.90 19.35 -21.54
CA ILE A 374 -4.18 18.29 -22.24
C ILE A 374 -5.06 17.03 -22.24
N ASP A 375 -5.35 16.51 -23.42
CA ASP A 375 -6.17 15.31 -23.66
C ASP A 375 -5.42 14.43 -24.68
N ASP A 376 -4.89 13.31 -24.19
CA ASP A 376 -4.00 12.40 -24.93
C ASP A 376 -2.84 13.14 -25.64
N SER A 377 -2.88 13.20 -26.97
CA SER A 377 -1.86 13.83 -27.82
C SER A 377 -2.26 15.23 -28.30
N SER A 378 -3.17 15.90 -27.58
CA SER A 378 -3.71 17.20 -27.97
C SER A 378 -3.94 18.16 -26.81
N ILE A 379 -3.96 19.45 -27.12
CA ILE A 379 -4.46 20.51 -26.25
C ILE A 379 -5.84 20.90 -26.77
N LEU A 380 -6.87 20.66 -25.97
CA LEU A 380 -8.23 21.11 -26.26
C LEU A 380 -8.45 22.48 -25.63
N TYR A 381 -8.59 23.49 -26.48
CA TYR A 381 -8.77 24.87 -26.10
C TYR A 381 -10.23 25.30 -26.28
N TYR A 382 -10.73 26.05 -25.30
CA TYR A 382 -12.10 26.54 -25.20
C TYR A 382 -12.12 28.03 -24.91
N THR A 383 -12.94 28.79 -25.62
CA THR A 383 -13.21 30.20 -25.28
C THR A 383 -14.60 30.67 -25.70
N ASN A 384 -15.09 31.69 -25.00
CA ASN A 384 -16.26 32.49 -25.38
C ASN A 384 -15.89 33.90 -25.90
N ASP A 385 -14.63 34.12 -26.29
CA ASP A 385 -14.19 35.33 -26.97
C ASP A 385 -13.95 35.04 -28.46
N SER A 386 -14.78 35.64 -29.33
CA SER A 386 -14.69 35.46 -30.78
C SER A 386 -13.34 35.92 -31.34
N ASN A 387 -12.67 36.88 -30.71
CA ASN A 387 -11.36 37.36 -31.14
C ASN A 387 -10.27 36.29 -30.98
N TYR A 388 -10.51 35.31 -30.11
CA TYR A 388 -9.59 34.22 -29.81
C TYR A 388 -10.13 32.85 -30.20
N ALA A 389 -11.16 32.78 -31.04
CA ALA A 389 -11.78 31.53 -31.47
C ALA A 389 -10.80 30.56 -32.16
N GLN A 390 -9.73 31.07 -32.78
CA GLN A 390 -8.74 30.29 -33.54
C GLN A 390 -7.28 30.65 -33.17
N LYS A 391 -7.06 31.22 -31.99
CA LYS A 391 -5.71 31.51 -31.47
C LYS A 391 -5.71 31.48 -29.94
N LEU A 392 -4.59 31.05 -29.36
CA LEU A 392 -4.40 31.08 -27.91
C LEU A 392 -4.07 32.51 -27.43
N PRO A 393 -4.58 32.95 -26.27
CA PRO A 393 -4.08 34.16 -25.61
C PRO A 393 -2.63 33.97 -25.19
N LYS A 394 -1.84 35.04 -25.19
CA LYS A 394 -0.38 34.99 -25.00
C LYS A 394 0.06 34.14 -23.78
N PRO A 395 -0.50 34.30 -22.57
CA PRO A 395 -0.11 33.47 -21.41
C PRO A 395 -0.29 31.97 -21.64
N MET A 396 -1.38 31.59 -22.31
CA MET A 396 -1.68 30.19 -22.64
C MET A 396 -0.83 29.69 -23.81
N ALA A 397 -0.52 30.54 -24.77
CA ALA A 397 0.43 30.22 -25.83
C ALA A 397 1.83 29.96 -25.26
N ASP A 398 2.26 30.75 -24.27
CA ASP A 398 3.54 30.55 -23.57
C ASP A 398 3.54 29.21 -22.80
N TRP A 399 2.47 28.87 -22.08
CA TRP A 399 2.31 27.55 -21.45
C TRP A 399 2.31 26.37 -22.45
N ALA A 400 1.77 26.58 -23.65
CA ALA A 400 1.69 25.54 -24.69
C ALA A 400 3.02 25.30 -25.42
N LYS A 401 3.99 26.22 -25.35
CA LYS A 401 5.29 26.08 -26.03
C LYS A 401 6.07 24.85 -25.59
N ASP A 402 6.02 24.54 -24.31
CA ASP A 402 6.70 23.36 -23.73
C ASP A 402 6.02 22.03 -24.13
N LYS A 403 4.95 22.10 -24.93
CA LYS A 403 4.11 20.99 -25.41
C LYS A 403 3.97 21.04 -26.93
N SER A 404 5.02 21.48 -27.62
CA SER A 404 5.00 21.81 -29.06
C SER A 404 4.70 20.63 -29.99
N ASP A 405 4.81 19.40 -29.47
CA ASP A 405 4.45 18.16 -30.13
C ASP A 405 2.94 17.87 -30.13
N LEU A 406 2.17 18.56 -29.28
CA LEU A 406 0.73 18.38 -29.18
C LEU A 406 -0.03 19.23 -30.21
N ARG A 407 -1.06 18.62 -30.82
CA ARG A 407 -1.99 19.35 -31.70
C ARG A 407 -2.95 20.19 -30.87
N ILE A 408 -3.30 21.39 -31.35
CA ILE A 408 -4.28 22.25 -30.68
C ILE A 408 -5.64 22.11 -31.38
N GLY A 409 -6.65 21.69 -30.63
CA GLY A 409 -8.05 21.70 -31.05
C GLY A 409 -8.76 22.94 -30.51
N TYR A 410 -9.31 23.78 -31.40
CA TYR A 410 -9.98 25.03 -31.05
C TYR A 410 -11.50 24.85 -30.95
N ASN A 411 -12.09 25.21 -29.80
CA ASN A 411 -13.51 25.10 -29.52
C ASN A 411 -14.06 26.47 -29.07
N PHE A 412 -14.90 27.08 -29.89
CA PHE A 412 -15.52 28.37 -29.58
C PHE A 412 -17.02 28.20 -29.32
N LYS A 413 -17.53 28.86 -28.27
CA LYS A 413 -18.97 28.96 -27.97
C LYS A 413 -19.25 30.34 -27.37
N GLU A 414 -20.22 31.05 -27.92
CA GLU A 414 -20.67 32.36 -27.42
C GLU A 414 -21.32 32.30 -26.04
#